data_AF-A0A382RI46-F1
#
_entry.id   AF-A0A382RI46-F1
#
_cell.length_a   1.000
_cell.length_b   1.000
_cell.length_c   1.000
_cell.angle_alpha   90.00
_cell.angle_beta   90.00
_cell.angle_gamma   90.00
#
_symmetry.space_group_name_H-M   'P 1'
#
loop_
_entity.id
_entity.type
_entity.pdbx_description
1 polymer ?
#
loop_
_entity_poly.entity_id
_entity_poly.type
_entity_poly.pdbx_seq_one_letter_code
_entity_poly.pdbx_strand_id
1 'polypeptide(L)'
;HGSDGSGIPPVQTAWTDDAEWLLLGMASVTDDAEAVASYLRRQGHRVGVVSVKLFHPFPEADIVHVLQGKKAVTVLERSGTTALTQLVNQALYRGVENHRAERHPGIPGLAEFPLVNTGIFGLGGHDLQPRHLVAAFENMISGRNVPFFYLGSRFFTDGASPEMSVIQEQLKKAYPETVSMTLETGDNPHLLPKEALRVRFHSVGGYGTIASGKLLTDILAAVLGLHSKSAPKYGSEKSGAPTNFYLTLSPEPVKITNAQLEEVEIVISPDHKVFEHTNPLNGLVPGGTYIMQSGQSPQEVWEKLPDQARRTLRERRIHFL
;
A
#
# COMPACT_ATOMS: atom_id res chain seq x y z
N HIS A 1 -23.00 13.72 -26.95
CA HIS A 1 -22.39 12.66 -26.11
C HIS A 1 -21.31 11.98 -26.93
N GLY A 2 -20.06 12.45 -26.78
CA GLY A 2 -18.91 11.85 -27.47
C GLY A 2 -18.51 10.58 -26.73
N SER A 3 -18.62 9.45 -27.41
CA SER A 3 -18.10 8.16 -26.97
C SER A 3 -16.59 8.13 -27.20
N ASP A 4 -15.81 8.16 -26.12
CA ASP A 4 -14.44 7.69 -26.10
C ASP A 4 -14.47 6.15 -26.26
N GLY A 5 -14.18 5.68 -27.47
CA GLY A 5 -14.31 4.29 -27.90
C GLY A 5 -13.32 3.29 -27.30
N SER A 6 -12.99 3.37 -26.01
CA SER A 6 -12.24 2.34 -25.30
C SER A 6 -13.02 1.86 -24.09
N GLY A 7 -13.90 0.87 -24.29
CA GLY A 7 -14.50 0.16 -23.16
C GLY A 7 -13.40 -0.45 -22.29
N ILE A 8 -13.44 -0.19 -20.98
CA ILE A 8 -12.52 -0.83 -20.04
C ILE A 8 -12.80 -2.34 -20.07
N PRO A 9 -11.81 -3.20 -20.38
CA PRO A 9 -12.03 -4.63 -20.44
C PRO A 9 -12.41 -5.19 -19.05
N PRO A 10 -13.19 -6.27 -18.97
CA PRO A 10 -13.60 -6.90 -17.71
C PRO A 10 -12.42 -7.26 -16.78
N VAL A 11 -11.27 -7.59 -17.38
CA VAL A 11 -10.00 -7.86 -16.71
C VAL A 11 -8.90 -7.04 -17.38
N GLN A 12 -8.06 -6.39 -16.58
CA GLN A 12 -6.81 -5.77 -17.02
C GLN A 12 -5.63 -6.53 -16.45
N THR A 13 -4.54 -6.61 -17.19
CA THR A 13 -3.34 -7.35 -16.79
C THR A 13 -2.09 -6.50 -16.92
N ALA A 14 -1.12 -6.77 -16.05
CA ALA A 14 0.22 -6.20 -16.13
C ALA A 14 1.26 -7.32 -15.96
N TRP A 15 2.15 -7.45 -16.95
CA TRP A 15 3.24 -8.44 -16.98
C TRP A 15 2.79 -9.89 -16.77
N THR A 16 1.65 -10.29 -17.34
CA THR A 16 1.10 -11.64 -17.16
C THR A 16 1.67 -12.69 -18.09
N ASP A 17 2.21 -12.32 -19.25
CA ASP A 17 2.58 -13.28 -20.30
C ASP A 17 3.71 -14.21 -19.85
N ASP A 18 4.77 -13.67 -19.23
CA ASP A 18 5.93 -14.42 -18.75
C ASP A 18 5.90 -14.70 -17.23
N ALA A 19 4.89 -14.22 -16.52
CA ALA A 19 4.77 -14.39 -15.08
C ALA A 19 4.48 -15.85 -14.70
N GLU A 20 5.07 -16.29 -13.58
CA GLU A 20 4.73 -17.55 -12.91
C GLU A 20 3.82 -17.34 -11.70
N TRP A 21 3.87 -16.16 -11.08
CA TRP A 21 3.11 -15.81 -9.88
C TRP A 21 2.33 -14.52 -10.09
N LEU A 22 1.06 -14.53 -9.69
CA LEU A 22 0.15 -13.41 -9.92
C LEU A 22 -0.47 -12.91 -8.62
N LEU A 23 -0.56 -11.58 -8.48
CA LEU A 23 -1.54 -10.97 -7.60
C LEU A 23 -2.80 -10.65 -8.39
N LEU A 24 -3.94 -11.06 -7.87
CA LEU A 24 -5.25 -10.79 -8.46
C LEU A 24 -6.08 -9.99 -7.47
N GLY A 25 -6.68 -8.90 -7.91
CA GLY A 25 -7.53 -8.10 -7.03
C GLY A 25 -8.49 -7.20 -7.79
N MET A 26 -9.11 -6.29 -7.05
CA MET A 26 -10.07 -5.33 -7.57
C MET A 26 -9.76 -3.92 -7.08
N ALA A 27 -10.13 -2.93 -7.89
CA ALA A 27 -9.98 -1.51 -7.56
C ALA A 27 -8.52 -1.11 -7.26
N SER A 28 -8.33 -0.15 -6.36
CA SER A 28 -7.08 0.58 -6.19
C SER A 28 -5.89 -0.27 -5.72
N VAL A 29 -6.12 -1.41 -5.06
CA VAL A 29 -5.02 -2.30 -4.62
C VAL A 29 -4.21 -2.84 -5.79
N THR A 30 -4.82 -2.92 -6.97
CA THR A 30 -4.14 -3.42 -8.17
C THR A 30 -3.10 -2.42 -8.68
N ASP A 31 -3.30 -1.11 -8.47
CA ASP A 31 -2.28 -0.09 -8.74
C ASP A 31 -1.08 -0.24 -7.79
N ASP A 32 -1.36 -0.45 -6.49
CA ASP A 32 -0.31 -0.71 -5.49
C ASP A 32 0.48 -2.00 -5.82
N ALA A 33 -0.23 -3.06 -6.23
CA ALA A 33 0.38 -4.32 -6.64
C ALA A 33 1.22 -4.17 -7.91
N GLU A 34 0.80 -3.36 -8.89
CA GLU A 34 1.59 -3.08 -10.09
C GLU A 34 2.89 -2.34 -9.77
N ALA A 35 2.85 -1.38 -8.85
CA ALA A 35 4.05 -0.66 -8.41
C ALA A 35 5.07 -1.62 -7.76
N VAL A 36 4.59 -2.54 -6.92
CA VAL A 36 5.42 -3.56 -6.26
C VAL A 36 5.92 -4.60 -7.27
N ALA A 37 5.06 -5.05 -8.19
CA ALA A 37 5.44 -5.97 -9.25
C ALA A 37 6.55 -5.37 -10.13
N SER A 38 6.44 -4.11 -10.52
CA SER A 38 7.49 -3.40 -11.26
C SER A 38 8.85 -3.42 -10.53
N TYR A 39 8.84 -3.21 -9.21
CA TYR A 39 10.03 -3.31 -8.37
C TYR A 39 10.63 -4.73 -8.36
N LEU A 40 9.81 -5.75 -8.12
CA LEU A 40 10.27 -7.15 -8.10
C LEU A 40 10.74 -7.63 -9.47
N ARG A 41 10.12 -7.14 -10.56
CA ARG A 41 10.56 -7.44 -11.93
C ARG A 41 11.94 -6.86 -12.24
N ARG A 42 12.28 -5.67 -11.72
CA ARG A 42 13.66 -5.13 -11.81
C ARG A 42 14.69 -6.01 -11.08
N GLN A 43 14.25 -6.85 -10.16
CA GLN A 43 15.09 -7.83 -9.46
C GLN A 43 15.09 -9.21 -10.13
N GLY A 44 14.41 -9.36 -11.27
CA GLY A 44 14.37 -10.60 -12.06
C GLY A 44 13.24 -11.57 -11.70
N HIS A 45 12.32 -11.20 -10.81
CA HIS A 45 11.17 -12.04 -10.49
C HIS A 45 10.11 -11.99 -11.61
N ARG A 46 9.61 -13.17 -12.02
CA ARG A 46 8.55 -13.33 -13.02
C ARG A 46 7.17 -13.21 -12.37
N VAL A 47 6.84 -12.00 -11.92
CA VAL A 47 5.57 -11.67 -11.28
C VAL A 47 4.68 -10.82 -12.19
N GLY A 48 3.36 -10.91 -12.00
CA GLY A 48 2.36 -10.11 -12.71
C GLY A 48 1.16 -9.77 -11.84
N VAL A 49 0.29 -8.92 -12.37
CA VAL A 49 -0.92 -8.43 -11.67
C VAL A 49 -2.14 -8.58 -12.57
N VAL A 50 -3.25 -8.98 -11.97
CA VAL A 50 -4.56 -9.12 -12.60
C VAL A 50 -5.55 -8.21 -11.86
N SER A 51 -6.14 -7.27 -12.60
CA SER A 51 -7.11 -6.32 -12.09
C SER A 51 -8.49 -6.63 -12.65
N VAL A 52 -9.38 -7.14 -11.80
CA VAL A 52 -10.77 -7.41 -12.16
C VAL A 52 -11.56 -6.10 -12.11
N LYS A 53 -12.14 -5.70 -13.24
CA LYS A 53 -12.94 -4.47 -13.40
C LYS A 53 -14.43 -4.75 -13.38
N LEU A 54 -14.84 -5.93 -13.83
CA LEU A 54 -16.23 -6.38 -13.82
C LEU A 54 -16.40 -7.50 -12.79
N PHE A 55 -17.14 -7.24 -11.70
CA PHE A 55 -17.44 -8.26 -10.71
C PHE A 55 -18.64 -9.13 -11.10
N HIS A 56 -19.63 -8.52 -11.77
CA HIS A 56 -20.84 -9.21 -12.17
C HIS A 56 -21.37 -8.70 -13.54
N PRO A 57 -21.62 -9.59 -14.52
CA PRO A 57 -21.29 -11.02 -14.51
C PRO A 57 -19.76 -11.23 -14.39
N PHE A 58 -19.33 -12.25 -13.66
CA PHE A 58 -17.91 -12.48 -13.41
C PHE A 58 -17.22 -12.97 -14.69
N PRO A 59 -16.06 -12.41 -15.09
CA PRO A 59 -15.40 -12.71 -16.37
C PRO A 59 -14.58 -14.01 -16.31
N GLU A 60 -15.27 -15.14 -16.13
CA GLU A 60 -14.62 -16.44 -15.90
C GLU A 60 -13.66 -16.85 -17.01
N ALA A 61 -14.04 -16.61 -18.28
CA ALA A 61 -13.21 -16.93 -19.43
C ALA A 61 -11.86 -16.21 -19.39
N ASP A 62 -11.87 -14.90 -19.11
CA ASP A 62 -10.67 -14.07 -19.00
C ASP A 62 -9.79 -14.52 -17.81
N ILE A 63 -10.41 -14.84 -16.68
CA ILE A 63 -9.70 -15.33 -15.49
C ILE A 63 -9.00 -16.65 -15.76
N VAL A 64 -9.70 -17.64 -16.34
CA VAL A 64 -9.08 -18.93 -16.65
C VAL A 64 -7.98 -18.78 -17.69
N HIS A 65 -8.18 -17.93 -18.70
CA HIS A 65 -7.17 -17.64 -19.71
C HIS A 65 -5.88 -17.08 -19.10
N VAL A 66 -5.98 -16.06 -18.25
CA VAL A 66 -4.82 -15.40 -17.63
C VAL A 66 -4.10 -16.32 -16.62
N LEU A 67 -4.84 -17.19 -15.93
CA LEU A 67 -4.29 -18.11 -14.93
C LEU A 67 -3.70 -19.40 -15.53
N GLN A 68 -3.85 -19.62 -16.83
CA GLN A 68 -3.31 -20.80 -17.50
C GLN A 68 -1.77 -20.86 -17.42
N GLY A 69 -1.24 -22.00 -16.97
CA GLY A 69 0.21 -22.23 -16.85
C GLY A 69 0.90 -21.47 -15.71
N LYS A 70 0.15 -20.83 -14.82
CA LYS A 70 0.69 -20.11 -13.65
C LYS A 70 0.90 -21.08 -12.50
N LYS A 71 1.92 -20.83 -11.67
CA LYS A 71 2.24 -21.67 -10.51
C LYS A 71 1.34 -21.36 -9.31
N ALA A 72 1.14 -20.07 -9.04
CA ALA A 72 0.25 -19.62 -7.98
C ALA A 72 -0.37 -18.26 -8.27
N VAL A 73 -1.53 -18.02 -7.67
CA VAL A 73 -2.20 -16.72 -7.62
C VAL A 73 -2.60 -16.40 -6.19
N THR A 74 -2.28 -15.18 -5.74
CA THR A 74 -2.81 -14.64 -4.49
C THR A 74 -3.95 -13.68 -4.83
N VAL A 75 -5.15 -13.98 -4.35
CA VAL A 75 -6.33 -13.13 -4.48
C VAL A 75 -6.41 -12.16 -3.31
N LEU A 76 -6.44 -10.86 -3.60
CA LEU A 76 -6.49 -9.78 -2.63
C LEU A 76 -7.94 -9.34 -2.37
N GLU A 77 -8.36 -9.42 -1.12
CA GLU A 77 -9.73 -9.14 -0.69
C GLU A 77 -9.75 -7.96 0.30
N ARG A 78 -10.56 -6.95 0.01
CA ARG A 78 -10.85 -5.86 0.97
C ARG A 78 -12.19 -6.10 1.66
N SER A 79 -12.39 -7.31 2.17
CA SER A 79 -13.62 -7.74 2.82
C SER A 79 -13.30 -8.85 3.83
N GLY A 80 -14.13 -8.99 4.87
CA GLY A 80 -14.11 -10.16 5.75
C GLY A 80 -14.68 -11.42 5.09
N THR A 81 -15.32 -11.28 3.93
CA THR A 81 -15.79 -12.38 3.09
C THR A 81 -14.86 -12.55 1.89
N THR A 82 -14.66 -13.79 1.44
CA THR A 82 -13.71 -14.14 0.35
C THR A 82 -14.42 -14.34 -1.00
N ALA A 83 -15.34 -13.43 -1.34
CA ALA A 83 -16.22 -13.59 -2.49
C ALA A 83 -15.49 -13.60 -3.84
N LEU A 84 -14.48 -12.76 -4.04
CA LEU A 84 -13.68 -12.76 -5.26
C LEU A 84 -12.88 -14.06 -5.37
N THR A 85 -12.30 -14.52 -4.26
CA THR A 85 -11.58 -15.79 -4.19
C THR A 85 -12.49 -16.97 -4.53
N GLN A 86 -13.74 -16.97 -4.05
CA GLN A 86 -14.73 -17.99 -4.37
C GLN A 86 -15.06 -18.00 -5.88
N LEU A 87 -15.26 -16.84 -6.49
CA LEU A 87 -15.52 -16.72 -7.93
C LEU A 87 -14.31 -17.16 -8.78
N VAL A 88 -13.09 -16.81 -8.37
CA VAL A 88 -11.85 -17.27 -9.02
C VAL A 88 -11.75 -18.80 -8.96
N ASN A 89 -11.95 -19.40 -7.78
CA ASN A 89 -11.93 -20.85 -7.63
C ASN A 89 -13.00 -21.53 -8.50
N GLN A 90 -14.22 -20.99 -8.54
CA GLN A 90 -15.30 -21.50 -9.39
C GLN A 90 -14.93 -21.47 -10.88
N ALA A 91 -14.34 -20.36 -11.35
CA ALA A 91 -13.87 -20.24 -12.73
C ALA A 91 -12.80 -21.29 -13.04
N LEU A 92 -11.81 -21.46 -12.16
CA LEU A 92 -10.75 -22.46 -12.31
C LEU A 92 -11.30 -23.89 -12.34
N TYR A 93 -12.25 -24.23 -11.46
CA TYR A 93 -12.91 -25.54 -11.47
C TYR A 93 -13.63 -25.81 -12.79
N ARG A 94 -14.37 -24.83 -13.31
CA ARG A 94 -15.04 -24.93 -14.62
C ARG A 94 -14.05 -25.08 -15.76
N GLY A 95 -12.91 -24.39 -15.68
CA GLY A 95 -11.79 -24.57 -16.62
C GLY A 95 -11.25 -26.00 -16.60
N VAL A 96 -11.04 -26.60 -15.43
CA VAL A 96 -10.59 -27.99 -15.30
C VAL A 96 -11.61 -28.97 -15.86
N GLU A 97 -12.90 -28.74 -15.62
CA GLU A 97 -13.95 -29.56 -16.22
C GLU A 97 -13.92 -29.48 -17.76
N ASN A 98 -13.79 -28.26 -18.31
CA ASN A 98 -13.70 -28.01 -19.74
C ASN A 98 -12.46 -28.60 -20.41
N HIS A 99 -11.36 -28.77 -19.68
CA HIS A 99 -10.19 -29.48 -20.19
C HIS A 99 -10.48 -30.97 -20.45
N ARG A 100 -11.38 -31.58 -19.66
CA ARG A 100 -11.75 -33.00 -19.79
C ARG A 100 -12.87 -33.22 -20.81
N ALA A 101 -13.89 -32.36 -20.78
CA ALA A 101 -15.00 -32.36 -21.70
C ALA A 101 -15.63 -30.97 -21.70
N GLU A 102 -16.02 -30.45 -22.87
CA GLU A 102 -16.66 -29.14 -22.97
C GLU A 102 -18.03 -29.12 -22.24
N ARG A 103 -18.07 -28.59 -21.01
CA ARG A 103 -19.26 -28.53 -20.14
C ARG A 103 -19.80 -27.11 -19.96
N HIS A 104 -18.93 -26.11 -20.04
CA HIS A 104 -19.24 -24.70 -19.79
C HIS A 104 -18.89 -23.84 -21.01
N PRO A 105 -19.85 -23.52 -21.89
CA PRO A 105 -19.58 -22.77 -23.12
C PRO A 105 -18.87 -21.43 -22.86
N GLY A 106 -17.84 -21.14 -23.65
CA GLY A 106 -17.10 -19.87 -23.58
C GLY A 106 -15.97 -19.80 -22.54
N ILE A 107 -15.83 -20.81 -21.66
CA ILE A 107 -14.72 -20.88 -20.70
C ILE A 107 -13.62 -21.80 -21.28
N PRO A 108 -12.35 -21.36 -21.35
CA PRO A 108 -11.28 -22.21 -21.86
C PRO A 108 -10.98 -23.39 -20.92
N GLY A 109 -10.43 -24.48 -21.46
CA GLY A 109 -9.97 -25.62 -20.67
C GLY A 109 -8.68 -25.31 -19.90
N LEU A 110 -8.61 -25.70 -18.64
CA LEU A 110 -7.43 -25.54 -17.77
C LEU A 110 -6.83 -26.91 -17.42
N ALA A 111 -5.60 -27.17 -17.88
CA ALA A 111 -4.93 -28.45 -17.65
C ALA A 111 -4.41 -28.60 -16.21
N GLU A 112 -3.81 -27.55 -15.67
CA GLU A 112 -3.21 -27.53 -14.33
C GLU A 112 -3.87 -26.45 -13.46
N PHE A 113 -4.17 -26.81 -12.22
CA PHE A 113 -4.81 -25.90 -11.26
C PHE A 113 -3.72 -25.14 -10.48
N PRO A 114 -3.58 -23.80 -10.63
CA PRO A 114 -2.60 -23.03 -9.88
C PRO A 114 -2.92 -23.06 -8.38
N LEU A 115 -1.90 -22.93 -7.52
CA LEU A 115 -2.16 -22.73 -6.09
C LEU A 115 -2.88 -21.39 -5.90
N VAL A 116 -3.97 -21.38 -5.13
CA VAL A 116 -4.77 -20.17 -4.85
C VAL A 116 -4.60 -19.81 -3.38
N ASN A 117 -4.06 -18.63 -3.12
CA ASN A 117 -3.95 -18.04 -1.78
C ASN A 117 -4.91 -16.85 -1.65
N THR A 118 -5.30 -16.51 -0.43
CA THR A 118 -6.15 -15.36 -0.11
C THR A 118 -5.43 -14.41 0.83
N GLY A 119 -5.31 -13.15 0.43
CA GLY A 119 -4.79 -12.07 1.27
C GLY A 119 -5.88 -11.06 1.60
N ILE A 120 -6.30 -10.99 2.86
CA ILE A 120 -7.23 -9.94 3.31
C ILE A 120 -6.45 -8.69 3.70
N PHE A 121 -6.92 -7.52 3.28
CA PHE A 121 -6.30 -6.24 3.62
C PHE A 121 -7.32 -5.15 3.92
N GLY A 122 -6.84 -4.04 4.50
CA GLY A 122 -7.60 -2.79 4.57
C GLY A 122 -8.85 -2.81 5.45
N LEU A 123 -9.04 -3.86 6.27
CA LEU A 123 -10.13 -3.93 7.24
C LEU A 123 -9.97 -2.83 8.28
N GLY A 124 -11.07 -2.17 8.66
CA GLY A 124 -11.06 -1.09 9.65
C GLY A 124 -10.21 0.13 9.26
N GLY A 125 -9.82 0.26 7.99
CA GLY A 125 -8.96 1.35 7.53
C GLY A 125 -7.47 1.15 7.83
N HIS A 126 -7.05 -0.06 8.20
CA HIS A 126 -5.63 -0.38 8.33
C HIS A 126 -4.87 -0.18 7.00
N ASP A 127 -3.69 0.44 7.08
CA ASP A 127 -2.89 0.78 5.91
C ASP A 127 -2.26 -0.47 5.25
N LEU A 128 -2.29 -0.52 3.92
CA LEU A 128 -1.60 -1.56 3.14
C LEU A 128 -0.28 -1.00 2.61
N GLN A 129 0.78 -1.19 3.38
CA GLN A 129 2.14 -0.81 2.98
C GLN A 129 2.71 -1.69 1.84
N PRO A 130 3.58 -1.14 0.97
CA PRO A 130 4.25 -1.89 -0.10
C PRO A 130 4.94 -3.18 0.35
N ARG A 131 5.58 -3.19 1.53
CA ARG A 131 6.21 -4.40 2.09
C ARG A 131 5.25 -5.57 2.29
N HIS A 132 3.95 -5.30 2.52
CA HIS A 132 2.96 -6.37 2.68
C HIS A 132 2.67 -7.05 1.33
N LEU A 133 2.64 -6.28 0.25
CA LEU A 133 2.47 -6.83 -1.10
C LEU A 133 3.73 -7.56 -1.57
N VAL A 134 4.93 -7.07 -1.19
CA VAL A 134 6.18 -7.83 -1.37
C VAL A 134 6.08 -9.19 -0.67
N ALA A 135 5.66 -9.21 0.60
CA ALA A 135 5.48 -10.44 1.35
C ALA A 135 4.46 -11.40 0.69
N ALA A 136 3.38 -10.86 0.11
CA ALA A 136 2.40 -11.67 -0.62
C ALA A 136 2.99 -12.34 -1.88
N PHE A 137 3.86 -11.64 -2.64
CA PHE A 137 4.60 -12.27 -3.72
C PHE A 137 5.61 -13.30 -3.21
N GLU A 138 6.38 -12.97 -2.18
CA GLU A 138 7.38 -13.87 -1.57
C GLU A 138 6.75 -15.15 -1.01
N ASN A 139 5.53 -15.09 -0.47
CA ASN A 139 4.76 -16.26 -0.05
C ASN A 139 4.60 -17.28 -1.19
N MET A 140 4.40 -16.80 -2.43
CA MET A 140 4.28 -17.65 -3.60
C MET A 140 5.65 -18.07 -4.17
N ILE A 141 6.60 -17.13 -4.28
CA ILE A 141 7.93 -17.34 -4.87
C ILE A 141 8.75 -18.36 -4.06
N SER A 142 8.70 -18.28 -2.73
CA SER A 142 9.40 -19.19 -1.82
C SER A 142 8.80 -20.60 -1.77
N GLY A 143 7.64 -20.82 -2.38
CA GLY A 143 6.92 -22.08 -2.31
C GLY A 143 6.11 -22.29 -1.02
N ARG A 144 6.21 -21.40 -0.03
CA ARG A 144 5.50 -21.48 1.26
C ARG A 144 3.98 -21.59 1.06
N ASN A 145 3.41 -20.78 0.16
CA ASN A 145 2.00 -20.76 -0.24
C ASN A 145 1.03 -20.89 0.94
N VAL A 146 1.19 -20.01 1.95
CA VAL A 146 0.19 -19.88 3.01
C VAL A 146 -1.16 -19.54 2.34
N PRO A 147 -2.21 -20.36 2.53
CA PRO A 147 -3.43 -20.25 1.75
C PRO A 147 -4.32 -19.08 2.16
N PHE A 148 -4.16 -18.58 3.39
CA PHE A 148 -4.96 -17.50 3.93
C PHE A 148 -4.17 -16.65 4.93
N PHE A 149 -4.12 -15.34 4.70
CA PHE A 149 -3.39 -14.40 5.56
C PHE A 149 -3.97 -12.99 5.51
N TYR A 150 -3.59 -12.17 6.49
CA TYR A 150 -3.90 -10.75 6.54
C TYR A 150 -2.66 -9.90 6.21
N LEU A 151 -2.88 -8.82 5.47
CA LEU A 151 -1.89 -7.83 5.07
C LEU A 151 -2.18 -6.50 5.75
N GLY A 152 -1.19 -5.94 6.45
CA GLY A 152 -1.34 -4.70 7.22
C GLY A 152 -1.95 -4.86 8.62
N SER A 153 -2.36 -6.07 8.97
CA SER A 153 -2.81 -6.43 10.32
C SER A 153 -1.91 -7.53 10.89
N ARG A 154 -1.62 -7.46 12.18
CA ARG A 154 -0.88 -8.49 12.92
C ARG A 154 -1.71 -8.92 14.12
N PHE A 155 -1.67 -10.22 14.43
CA PHE A 155 -2.31 -10.76 15.63
C PHE A 155 -1.42 -10.64 16.86
N PHE A 156 -0.10 -10.61 16.65
CA PHE A 156 0.91 -10.60 17.71
C PHE A 156 1.98 -9.56 17.42
N THR A 157 2.52 -9.00 18.50
CA THR A 157 3.60 -8.02 18.50
C THR A 157 4.88 -8.69 18.99
N ASP A 158 5.96 -8.49 18.24
CA ASP A 158 7.30 -8.93 18.64
C ASP A 158 7.85 -8.02 19.75
N GLY A 159 8.61 -8.59 20.69
CA GLY A 159 9.17 -7.80 21.79
C GLY A 159 8.12 -7.18 22.72
N ALA A 160 6.95 -7.82 22.84
CA ALA A 160 5.88 -7.37 23.71
C ALA A 160 6.33 -7.26 25.18
N SER A 161 5.68 -6.39 25.97
CA SER A 161 5.93 -6.32 27.42
C SER A 161 5.64 -7.68 28.08
N PRO A 162 6.16 -7.94 29.29
CA PRO A 162 5.87 -9.18 30.01
C PRO A 162 4.37 -9.46 30.14
N GLU A 163 3.56 -8.43 30.45
CA GLU A 163 2.11 -8.54 30.57
C GLU A 163 1.46 -8.90 29.23
N MET A 164 1.87 -8.23 28.15
CA MET A 164 1.35 -8.51 26.81
C MET A 164 1.80 -9.88 26.30
N SER A 165 2.98 -10.35 26.69
CA SER A 165 3.47 -11.68 26.31
C SER A 165 2.57 -12.79 26.86
N VAL A 166 2.14 -12.68 28.12
CA VAL A 166 1.18 -13.63 28.73
C VAL A 166 -0.16 -13.62 27.99
N ILE A 167 -0.68 -12.44 27.65
CA ILE A 167 -1.93 -12.31 26.89
C ILE A 167 -1.79 -12.94 25.50
N GLN A 168 -0.69 -12.66 24.80
CA GLN A 168 -0.43 -13.22 23.47
C GLN A 168 -0.27 -14.74 23.51
N GLU A 169 0.37 -15.32 24.53
CA GLU A 169 0.46 -16.77 24.70
C GLU A 169 -0.93 -17.42 24.88
N GLN A 170 -1.80 -16.81 25.68
CA GLN A 170 -3.18 -17.26 25.84
C GLN A 170 -3.95 -17.19 24.52
N LEU A 171 -3.81 -16.10 23.77
CA LEU A 171 -4.45 -15.93 22.46
C LEU A 171 -3.94 -16.95 21.43
N LYS A 172 -2.63 -17.22 21.38
CA LYS A 172 -2.03 -18.26 20.52
C LYS A 172 -2.56 -19.65 20.85
N LYS A 173 -2.81 -19.93 22.13
CA LYS A 173 -3.40 -21.21 22.55
C LYS A 173 -4.90 -21.31 22.20
N ALA A 174 -5.63 -20.21 22.31
CA ALA A 174 -7.06 -20.16 22.01
C ALA A 174 -7.35 -20.16 20.50
N TYR A 175 -6.51 -19.51 19.71
CA TYR A 175 -6.66 -19.32 18.26
C TYR A 175 -5.36 -19.68 17.52
N PRO A 176 -4.94 -20.96 17.54
CA PRO A 176 -3.64 -21.39 17.01
C PRO A 176 -3.45 -21.09 15.51
N GLU A 177 -4.52 -21.05 14.74
CA GLU A 177 -4.49 -20.73 13.31
C GLU A 177 -3.95 -19.32 13.04
N THR A 178 -4.21 -18.35 13.92
CA THR A 178 -3.82 -16.94 13.75
C THR A 178 -2.30 -16.74 13.68
N VAL A 179 -1.52 -17.67 14.22
CA VAL A 179 -0.05 -17.67 14.15
C VAL A 179 0.43 -17.78 12.69
N SER A 180 -0.33 -18.48 11.84
CA SER A 180 0.01 -18.68 10.43
C SER A 180 -0.63 -17.65 9.49
N MET A 181 -1.50 -16.78 10.01
CA MET A 181 -2.32 -15.85 9.20
C MET A 181 -1.65 -14.49 8.98
N THR A 182 -0.36 -14.37 9.26
CA THR A 182 0.45 -13.18 8.98
C THR A 182 1.69 -13.56 8.22
N LEU A 183 2.09 -12.72 7.27
CA LEU A 183 3.34 -12.88 6.56
C LEU A 183 4.43 -12.04 7.23
N GLU A 184 5.65 -12.58 7.25
CA GLU A 184 6.84 -11.84 7.65
C GLU A 184 7.10 -10.72 6.61
N THR A 185 7.40 -9.51 7.08
CA THR A 185 7.61 -8.36 6.21
C THR A 185 8.93 -7.68 6.52
N GLY A 186 9.68 -7.33 5.48
CA GLY A 186 10.86 -6.47 5.60
C GLY A 186 10.48 -4.98 5.60
N ASP A 187 11.47 -4.14 5.31
CA ASP A 187 11.27 -2.70 5.14
C ASP A 187 10.46 -2.36 3.89
N ASN A 188 9.92 -1.14 3.84
CA ASN A 188 9.23 -0.67 2.65
C ASN A 188 10.24 -0.46 1.50
N PRO A 189 10.03 -1.05 0.31
CA PRO A 189 10.87 -0.77 -0.83
C PRO A 189 10.71 0.68 -1.32
N HIS A 190 11.79 1.24 -1.87
CA HIS A 190 11.73 2.51 -2.60
C HIS A 190 11.13 2.29 -3.99
N LEU A 191 9.83 2.56 -4.10
CA LEU A 191 9.08 2.35 -5.35
C LEU A 191 9.07 3.57 -6.27
N LEU A 192 9.25 4.76 -5.71
CA LEU A 192 9.28 6.00 -6.47
C LEU A 192 10.64 6.20 -7.14
N PRO A 193 10.68 6.86 -8.31
CA PRO A 193 11.94 7.26 -8.94
C PRO A 193 12.70 8.26 -8.06
N LYS A 194 14.00 8.45 -8.30
CA LYS A 194 14.87 9.29 -7.45
C LYS A 194 14.47 10.76 -7.45
N GLU A 195 13.85 11.21 -8.53
CA GLU A 195 13.40 12.57 -8.75
C GLU A 195 12.04 12.85 -8.07
N ALA A 196 11.37 11.81 -7.57
CA ALA A 196 10.13 11.97 -6.83
C ALA A 196 10.39 12.56 -5.44
N LEU A 197 9.41 13.31 -4.96
CA LEU A 197 9.47 14.02 -3.69
C LEU A 197 8.21 13.77 -2.88
N ARG A 198 8.37 13.38 -1.62
CA ARG A 198 7.29 13.24 -0.65
C ARG A 198 7.38 14.37 0.36
N VAL A 199 6.27 15.06 0.55
CA VAL A 199 6.15 16.20 1.45
C VAL A 199 5.06 15.92 2.47
N ARG A 200 5.31 16.22 3.73
CA ARG A 200 4.30 16.21 4.79
C ARG A 200 4.14 17.59 5.39
N PHE A 201 2.91 18.07 5.42
CA PHE A 201 2.53 19.26 6.18
C PHE A 201 1.95 18.80 7.51
N HIS A 202 2.56 19.24 8.60
CA HIS A 202 1.97 19.17 9.93
C HIS A 202 1.10 20.40 10.13
N SER A 203 -0.10 20.25 10.66
CA SER A 203 -0.96 21.39 10.94
C SER A 203 -1.91 21.13 12.08
N VAL A 204 -2.75 22.12 12.39
CA VAL A 204 -3.78 22.06 13.41
C VAL A 204 -5.14 22.24 12.73
N GLY A 205 -6.13 21.43 13.10
CA GLY A 205 -7.48 21.52 12.56
C GLY A 205 -8.08 22.91 12.78
N GLY A 206 -8.51 23.57 11.69
CA GLY A 206 -9.05 24.94 11.70
C GLY A 206 -8.21 25.99 10.96
N TYR A 207 -6.96 25.67 10.59
CA TYR A 207 -6.02 26.63 9.97
C TYR A 207 -6.00 26.63 8.43
N GLY A 208 -6.96 25.98 7.76
CA GLY A 208 -7.08 26.01 6.29
C GLY A 208 -5.99 25.25 5.51
N THR A 209 -5.15 24.47 6.19
CA THR A 209 -3.97 23.82 5.61
C THR A 209 -4.28 22.73 4.60
N ILE A 210 -5.46 22.12 4.66
CA ILE A 210 -5.86 21.12 3.67
C ILE A 210 -6.19 21.78 2.32
N ALA A 211 -6.93 22.89 2.34
CA ALA A 211 -7.23 23.66 1.14
C ALA A 211 -5.95 24.25 0.55
N SER A 212 -5.09 24.80 1.41
CA SER A 212 -3.79 25.35 1.00
C SER A 212 -2.84 24.28 0.49
N GLY A 213 -2.80 23.11 1.13
CA GLY A 213 -1.97 21.97 0.73
C GLY A 213 -2.41 21.37 -0.61
N LYS A 214 -3.72 21.28 -0.86
CA LYS A 214 -4.25 20.86 -2.16
C LYS A 214 -3.91 21.87 -3.25
N LEU A 215 -4.12 23.16 -3.01
CA LEU A 215 -3.77 24.21 -3.98
C LEU A 215 -2.27 24.21 -4.30
N LEU A 216 -1.42 24.10 -3.27
CA LEU A 216 0.03 24.01 -3.44
C LEU A 216 0.43 22.77 -4.23
N THR A 217 -0.24 21.64 -4.00
CA THR A 217 -0.04 20.42 -4.78
C THR A 217 -0.31 20.67 -6.26
N ASP A 218 -1.47 21.23 -6.58
CA ASP A 218 -1.89 21.46 -7.98
C ASP A 218 -0.94 22.45 -8.68
N ILE A 219 -0.49 23.50 -7.97
CA ILE A 219 0.48 24.48 -8.48
C ILE A 219 1.84 23.82 -8.72
N LEU A 220 2.38 23.07 -7.75
CA LEU A 220 3.68 22.42 -7.89
C LEU A 220 3.66 21.39 -9.01
N ALA A 221 2.59 20.60 -9.11
CA ALA A 221 2.40 19.63 -10.19
C ALA A 221 2.40 20.32 -11.56
N ALA A 222 1.62 21.40 -11.72
CA ALA A 222 1.49 22.12 -12.98
C ALA A 222 2.79 22.83 -13.39
N VAL A 223 3.47 23.51 -12.45
CA VAL A 223 4.70 24.28 -12.73
C VAL A 223 5.87 23.35 -13.05
N LEU A 224 5.97 22.21 -12.35
CA LEU A 224 7.06 21.26 -12.54
C LEU A 224 6.77 20.21 -13.63
N GLY A 225 5.55 20.16 -14.16
CA GLY A 225 5.12 19.13 -15.11
C GLY A 225 5.15 17.73 -14.50
N LEU A 226 4.91 17.61 -13.20
CA LEU A 226 4.97 16.35 -12.45
C LEU A 226 3.58 15.80 -12.18
N HIS A 227 3.49 14.48 -12.05
CA HIS A 227 2.33 13.83 -11.45
C HIS A 227 2.30 14.10 -9.94
N SER A 228 1.09 14.26 -9.40
CA SER A 228 0.91 14.49 -7.97
C SER A 228 -0.12 13.56 -7.35
N LYS A 229 0.11 13.19 -6.09
CA LYS A 229 -0.88 12.52 -5.24
C LYS A 229 -0.99 13.27 -3.91
N SER A 230 -2.22 13.61 -3.54
CA SER A 230 -2.56 14.16 -2.23
C SER A 230 -3.21 13.11 -1.35
N ALA A 231 -2.82 13.04 -0.08
CA ALA A 231 -3.41 12.16 0.93
C ALA A 231 -3.59 12.92 2.27
N PRO A 232 -4.70 13.66 2.45
CA PRO A 232 -5.02 14.28 3.73
C PRO A 232 -5.35 13.22 4.79
N LYS A 233 -4.83 13.36 6.02
CA LYS A 233 -5.26 12.59 7.19
C LYS A 233 -5.95 13.51 8.19
N TYR A 234 -7.21 13.18 8.48
CA TYR A 234 -8.03 13.84 9.49
C TYR A 234 -7.99 13.03 10.78
N GLY A 235 -7.88 13.72 11.91
CA GLY A 235 -8.20 13.12 13.21
C GLY A 235 -9.71 12.93 13.38
N SER A 236 -10.11 12.16 14.38
CA SER A 236 -11.53 12.00 14.76
C SER A 236 -12.12 13.28 15.38
N GLU A 237 -11.27 14.19 15.86
CA GLU A 237 -11.67 15.44 16.48
C GLU A 237 -12.00 16.53 15.45
N LYS A 238 -13.06 17.30 15.72
CA LYS A 238 -13.60 18.32 14.79
C LYS A 238 -12.74 19.59 14.66
N SER A 239 -11.89 19.91 15.64
CA SER A 239 -11.05 21.12 15.65
C SER A 239 -9.91 21.00 16.66
N GLY A 240 -8.76 21.62 16.40
CA GLY A 240 -7.65 21.70 17.36
C GLY A 240 -6.71 20.49 17.38
N ALA A 241 -7.09 19.35 16.78
CA ALA A 241 -6.20 18.20 16.67
C ALA A 241 -5.14 18.37 15.58
N PRO A 242 -3.93 17.81 15.78
CA PRO A 242 -2.91 17.73 14.75
C PRO A 242 -3.44 17.02 13.50
N THR A 243 -3.27 17.64 12.34
CA THR A 243 -3.71 17.16 11.03
C THR A 243 -2.49 17.07 10.13
N ASN A 244 -2.32 15.92 9.47
CA ASN A 244 -1.22 15.71 8.54
C ASN A 244 -1.74 15.70 7.10
N PHE A 245 -1.09 16.46 6.22
CA PHE A 245 -1.34 16.40 4.78
C PHE A 245 -0.09 15.86 4.08
N TYR A 246 -0.27 14.80 3.29
CA TYR A 246 0.81 14.20 2.53
C TYR A 246 0.66 14.54 1.05
N LEU A 247 1.78 14.87 0.42
CA LEU A 247 1.91 15.09 -1.00
C LEU A 247 3.03 14.19 -1.53
N THR A 248 2.83 13.58 -2.69
CA THR A 248 3.89 12.99 -3.49
C THR A 248 3.90 13.65 -4.86
N LEU A 249 5.06 14.14 -5.29
CA LEU A 249 5.33 14.62 -6.64
C LEU A 249 6.26 13.62 -7.32
N SER A 250 6.01 13.30 -8.58
CA SER A 250 6.80 12.30 -9.30
C SER A 250 6.77 12.56 -10.82
N PRO A 251 7.87 12.31 -11.55
CA PRO A 251 7.86 12.36 -13.01
C PRO A 251 6.98 11.26 -13.63
N GLU A 252 6.67 10.21 -12.87
CA GLU A 252 5.81 9.09 -13.27
C GLU A 252 4.52 9.06 -12.43
N PRO A 253 3.41 8.47 -12.94
CA PRO A 253 2.18 8.31 -12.18
C PRO A 253 2.39 7.62 -10.82
N VAL A 254 1.89 8.23 -9.75
CA VAL A 254 2.00 7.69 -8.39
C VAL A 254 0.94 6.61 -8.15
N LYS A 255 1.34 5.34 -8.24
CA LYS A 255 0.45 4.18 -8.14
C LYS A 255 0.14 3.70 -6.71
N ILE A 256 0.96 4.08 -5.72
CA ILE A 256 0.69 3.68 -4.33
C ILE A 256 -0.49 4.47 -3.80
N THR A 257 -1.66 3.83 -3.68
CA THR A 257 -2.91 4.48 -3.27
C THR A 257 -3.37 4.12 -1.87
N ASN A 258 -3.04 2.92 -1.38
CA ASN A 258 -3.58 2.34 -0.15
C ASN A 258 -2.62 2.39 1.06
N ALA A 259 -1.44 2.99 0.89
CA ALA A 259 -0.46 3.16 1.94
C ALA A 259 -0.38 4.62 2.44
N GLN A 260 -0.28 4.80 3.75
CA GLN A 260 0.23 6.04 4.31
C GLN A 260 1.74 6.14 4.06
N LEU A 261 2.22 7.36 3.74
CA LEU A 261 3.65 7.63 3.69
C LEU A 261 4.24 7.61 5.11
N GLU A 262 5.16 6.67 5.32
CA GLU A 262 5.93 6.58 6.56
C GLU A 262 7.21 7.40 6.50
N GLU A 263 7.74 7.59 5.30
CA GLU A 263 8.95 8.37 5.05
C GLU A 263 8.66 9.53 4.10
N VAL A 264 9.30 10.67 4.37
CA VAL A 264 9.20 11.89 3.56
C VAL A 264 10.53 12.62 3.45
N GLU A 265 10.73 13.31 2.33
CA GLU A 265 11.91 14.15 2.07
C GLU A 265 11.78 15.53 2.72
N ILE A 266 10.55 16.07 2.79
CA ILE A 266 10.30 17.41 3.33
C ILE A 266 9.16 17.37 4.35
N VAL A 267 9.37 18.03 5.48
CA VAL A 267 8.33 18.31 6.47
C VAL A 267 8.15 19.82 6.60
N ILE A 268 6.91 20.29 6.55
CA ILE A 268 6.52 21.69 6.72
C ILE A 268 5.59 21.81 7.93
N SER A 269 5.98 22.63 8.89
CA SER A 269 5.21 22.95 10.09
C SER A 269 4.91 24.46 10.12
N PRO A 270 3.73 24.90 9.69
CA PRO A 270 3.26 26.27 9.81
C PRO A 270 2.82 26.61 11.26
N ASP A 271 3.17 25.77 12.23
CA ASP A 271 2.87 25.94 13.65
C ASP A 271 4.18 25.90 14.45
N HIS A 272 4.49 26.99 15.14
CA HIS A 272 5.67 27.12 15.99
C HIS A 272 5.63 26.21 17.23
N LYS A 273 4.46 25.66 17.59
CA LYS A 273 4.25 24.77 18.74
C LYS A 273 4.15 23.30 18.36
N VAL A 274 4.51 22.92 17.14
CA VAL A 274 4.35 21.55 16.64
C VAL A 274 4.96 20.48 17.55
N PHE A 275 6.09 20.77 18.23
CA PHE A 275 6.74 19.85 19.16
C PHE A 275 6.00 19.68 20.51
N GLU A 276 5.03 20.54 20.84
CA GLU A 276 4.19 20.38 22.05
C GLU A 276 3.13 19.29 21.86
N HIS A 277 2.72 19.00 20.63
CA HIS A 277 1.61 18.06 20.34
C HIS A 277 1.99 16.89 19.43
N THR A 278 3.11 16.95 18.72
CA THR A 278 3.57 15.85 17.88
C THR A 278 5.09 15.87 17.64
N ASN A 279 5.62 14.80 17.05
CA ASN A 279 7.00 14.76 16.58
C ASN A 279 7.04 14.98 15.06
N PRO A 280 7.30 16.20 14.56
CA PRO A 280 7.32 16.47 13.13
C PRO A 280 8.51 15.82 12.42
N LEU A 281 9.54 15.37 13.14
CA LEU A 281 10.72 14.73 12.56
C LEU A 281 10.52 13.23 12.32
N ASN A 282 9.43 12.63 12.82
CA ASN A 282 9.18 11.20 12.65
C ASN A 282 8.98 10.85 11.17
N GLY A 283 9.77 9.94 10.62
CA GLY A 283 9.73 9.59 9.20
C GLY A 283 10.44 10.58 8.27
N LEU A 284 11.08 11.64 8.78
CA LEU A 284 11.93 12.47 7.93
C LEU A 284 13.23 11.71 7.62
N VAL A 285 13.51 11.55 6.33
CA VAL A 285 14.70 10.82 5.85
C VAL A 285 15.99 11.56 6.23
N PRO A 286 17.12 10.85 6.39
CA PRO A 286 18.42 11.50 6.58
C PRO A 286 18.75 12.47 5.43
N GLY A 287 19.27 13.66 5.75
CA GLY A 287 19.47 14.73 4.77
C GLY A 287 18.20 15.42 4.29
N GLY A 288 17.04 15.07 4.85
CA GLY A 288 15.76 15.71 4.53
C GLY A 288 15.68 17.16 5.01
N THR A 289 14.63 17.86 4.58
CA THR A 289 14.38 19.26 4.95
C THR A 289 13.23 19.38 5.93
N TYR A 290 13.45 20.11 7.02
CA TYR A 290 12.41 20.50 7.96
C TYR A 290 12.23 22.02 7.91
N ILE A 291 11.01 22.48 7.64
CA ILE A 291 10.65 23.90 7.57
C ILE A 291 9.68 24.19 8.72
N MET A 292 10.02 25.13 9.59
CA MET A 292 9.14 25.53 10.70
C MET A 292 8.90 27.04 10.72
N GLN A 293 7.63 27.43 10.75
CA GLN A 293 7.28 28.83 10.96
C GLN A 293 7.51 29.22 12.42
N SER A 294 8.25 30.31 12.66
CA SER A 294 8.43 30.91 13.97
C SER A 294 8.58 32.44 13.87
N GLY A 295 8.11 33.16 14.89
CA GLY A 295 8.38 34.60 15.04
C GLY A 295 9.65 34.90 15.87
N GLN A 296 10.34 33.86 16.34
CA GLN A 296 11.54 33.97 17.18
C GLN A 296 12.81 33.90 16.32
N SER A 297 13.93 34.34 16.87
CA SER A 297 15.22 34.18 16.21
C SER A 297 15.62 32.70 16.09
N PRO A 298 16.46 32.32 15.12
CA PRO A 298 16.93 30.94 14.96
C PRO A 298 17.56 30.35 16.23
N GLN A 299 18.25 31.18 17.02
CA GLN A 299 18.87 30.75 18.27
C GLN A 299 17.82 30.41 19.34
N GLU A 300 16.83 31.28 19.54
CA GLU A 300 15.74 31.03 20.51
C GLU A 300 14.92 29.79 20.14
N VAL A 301 14.67 29.59 18.85
CA VAL A 301 14.00 28.37 18.34
C VAL A 301 14.82 27.14 18.72
N TRP A 302 16.12 27.15 18.42
CA TRP A 302 17.01 26.02 18.69
C TRP A 302 17.07 25.68 20.19
N GLU A 303 17.17 26.69 21.06
CA GLU A 303 17.22 26.50 22.51
C GLU A 303 15.94 25.88 23.08
N LYS A 304 14.78 26.19 22.48
CA LYS A 304 13.47 25.66 22.91
C LYS A 304 13.15 24.27 22.37
N LEU A 305 13.89 23.77 21.37
CA LEU A 305 13.66 22.44 20.84
C LEU A 305 13.95 21.36 21.91
N PRO A 306 13.11 20.31 22.00
CA PRO A 306 13.39 19.16 22.85
C PRO A 306 14.77 18.55 22.57
N ASP A 307 15.44 18.03 23.60
CA ASP A 307 16.79 17.44 23.44
C ASP A 307 16.82 16.34 22.38
N GLN A 308 15.78 15.50 22.34
CA GLN A 308 15.65 14.45 21.34
C GLN A 308 15.51 15.01 19.92
N ALA A 309 14.82 16.14 19.75
CA ALA A 309 14.68 16.79 18.44
C ALA A 309 16.03 17.36 17.97
N ARG A 310 16.74 18.10 18.84
CA ARG A 310 18.10 18.61 18.53
C ARG A 310 19.07 17.50 18.18
N ARG A 311 19.01 16.38 18.91
CA ARG A 311 19.80 15.18 18.63
C ARG A 311 19.46 14.61 17.25
N THR A 312 18.17 14.41 16.96
CA THR A 312 17.69 13.87 15.68
C THR A 312 18.12 14.75 14.50
N LEU A 313 17.97 16.08 14.62
CA LEU A 313 18.37 17.03 13.58
C LEU A 313 19.85 16.91 13.22
N ARG A 314 20.73 16.77 14.23
CA ARG A 314 22.18 16.62 14.02
C ARG A 314 22.55 15.24 13.47
N GLU A 315 22.06 14.17 14.09
CA GLU A 315 22.41 12.79 13.72
C GLU A 315 21.94 12.44 12.30
N ARG A 316 20.73 12.89 11.93
CA ARG A 316 20.18 12.68 10.59
C ARG A 316 20.58 13.75 9.58
N ARG A 317 21.40 14.73 9.97
CA ARG A 317 21.85 15.85 9.12
C ARG A 317 20.69 16.57 8.43
N ILE A 318 19.63 16.85 9.19
CA ILE A 318 18.43 17.50 8.66
C ILE A 318 18.74 18.96 8.35
N HIS A 319 18.31 19.41 7.17
CA HIS A 319 18.31 20.83 6.81
C HIS A 319 17.13 21.52 7.50
N PHE A 320 17.40 22.23 8.59
CA PHE A 320 16.38 22.95 9.35
C PHE A 320 16.30 24.42 8.90
N LEU A 321 15.13 24.81 8.39
CA LEU A 321 14.80 26.13 7.87
C LEU A 321 13.69 26.80 8.67
#